data_AF-A0A5C9E205-F1
#
_entry.id   AF-A0A5C9E205-F1
#
_cell.length_a   1.000
_cell.length_b   1.000
_cell.length_c   1.000
_cell.angle_alpha   90.00
_cell.angle_beta   90.00
_cell.angle_gamma   90.00
#
_symmetry.space_group_name_H-M   'P 1'
#
loop_
_entity.id
_entity.type
_entity.pdbx_description
1 polymer ?
#
loop_
_entity_poly.entity_id
_entity_poly.type
_entity_poly.pdbx_seq_one_letter_code
_entity_poly.pdbx_strand_id
1 'polypeptide(L)'
;MIIFGSTSPILVDINLFIQVGLITMLLFGIYKRKPFLFHGKVMAISTLVNLITIIGVMIPSLIVNWNSFFSLPTPPGPSIILIHSLVGLIAIAFAILFTSRFLLALKNSEPLLCGKRRTMWVTAILWLYSFGGGLAFYIFYYL
;
A
#
# COMPACT_ATOMS: atom_id res chain seq x y z
N MET A 1 5.66 21.68 11.87
CA MET A 1 6.87 20.89 12.22
C MET A 1 7.28 20.15 10.97
N ILE A 2 8.50 20.39 10.48
CA ILE A 2 9.04 19.82 9.24
C ILE A 2 9.96 18.68 9.66
N ILE A 3 9.77 17.47 9.13
CA ILE A 3 10.56 16.29 9.55
C ILE A 3 11.77 16.07 8.61
N PHE A 4 11.65 16.37 7.31
CA PHE A 4 12.69 16.11 6.30
C PHE A 4 13.26 17.37 5.60
N GLY A 5 12.97 18.56 6.10
CA GLY A 5 13.24 19.82 5.38
C GLY A 5 12.31 20.06 4.18
N SER A 6 11.29 19.22 4.00
CA SER A 6 10.30 19.25 2.92
C SER A 6 9.23 20.33 3.13
N THR A 7 8.55 20.71 2.06
CA THR A 7 7.33 21.54 2.10
C THR A 7 6.07 20.73 2.45
N SER A 8 6.22 19.44 2.77
CA SER A 8 5.11 18.52 3.01
C SER A 8 4.36 18.83 4.32
N PRO A 9 3.02 18.66 4.30
CA PRO A 9 2.25 18.55 5.54
C PRO A 9 2.71 17.35 6.37
N ILE A 10 2.71 17.48 7.70
CA ILE A 10 3.15 16.42 8.63
C ILE A 10 2.43 15.07 8.42
N LEU A 11 1.17 15.09 7.97
CA LEU A 11 0.40 13.88 7.66
C LEU A 11 1.00 13.08 6.51
N VAL A 12 1.61 13.75 5.53
CA VAL A 12 2.26 13.09 4.39
C VAL A 12 3.52 12.37 4.84
N ASP A 13 4.31 12.99 5.73
CA ASP A 13 5.51 12.37 6.31
C ASP A 13 5.15 11.16 7.17
N ILE A 14 4.13 11.28 8.03
CA ILE A 14 3.61 10.16 8.83
C ILE A 14 3.15 9.02 7.93
N ASN A 15 2.43 9.33 6.85
CA ASN A 15 2.01 8.33 5.87
C ASN A 15 3.23 7.63 5.23
N LEU A 16 4.28 8.35 4.86
CA LEU A 16 5.50 7.73 4.33
C LEU A 16 6.12 6.76 5.33
N PHE A 17 6.23 7.13 6.61
CA PHE A 17 6.72 6.22 7.66
C PHE A 17 5.84 4.98 7.81
N ILE A 18 4.52 5.14 7.78
CA ILE A 18 3.58 4.01 7.84
C ILE A 18 3.80 3.09 6.64
N GLN A 19 3.94 3.64 5.43
CA GLN A 19 4.16 2.87 4.21
C GLN A 19 5.51 2.13 4.22
N VAL A 20 6.57 2.73 4.76
CA VAL A 20 7.85 2.04 5.00
C VAL A 20 7.66 0.88 5.98
N GLY A 21 6.92 1.10 7.08
CA GLY A 21 6.55 0.03 8.02
C GLY A 21 5.77 -1.10 7.35
N LEU A 22 4.80 -0.79 6.49
CA LEU A 22 4.02 -1.78 5.76
C LEU A 22 4.87 -2.59 4.78
N ILE A 23 5.82 -1.96 4.10
CA ILE A 23 6.74 -2.67 3.20
C ILE A 23 7.70 -3.57 3.96
N THR A 24 8.20 -3.14 5.12
CA THR A 24 9.02 -4.03 5.96
C THR A 24 8.22 -5.23 6.45
N MET A 25 6.95 -5.05 6.85
CA MET A 25 6.05 -6.15 7.18
C MET A 25 5.78 -7.08 5.99
N LEU A 26 5.60 -6.54 4.79
CA LEU A 26 5.44 -7.32 3.55
C LEU A 26 6.68 -8.16 3.27
N LEU A 27 7.87 -7.56 3.28
CA LEU A 27 9.15 -8.26 3.07
C LEU A 27 9.36 -9.34 4.12
N PHE A 28 9.02 -9.04 5.37
CA PHE A 28 9.05 -10.03 6.45
C PHE A 28 8.06 -11.17 6.22
N GLY A 29 6.83 -10.89 5.73
CA GLY A 29 5.86 -11.90 5.33
C GLY A 29 6.35 -12.77 4.17
N ILE A 30 7.06 -12.19 3.20
CA ILE A 30 7.68 -12.92 2.08
C ILE A 30 8.80 -13.84 2.58
N TYR A 31 9.60 -13.39 3.56
CA TYR A 31 10.67 -14.18 4.16
C TYR A 31 10.13 -15.29 5.08
N LYS A 32 9.22 -14.95 6.00
CA LYS A 32 8.56 -15.87 6.95
C LYS A 32 7.21 -16.35 6.43
N ARG A 33 7.23 -17.18 5.38
CA ARG A 33 6.01 -17.78 4.79
C ARG A 33 5.36 -18.85 5.67
N LYS A 34 6.11 -19.41 6.63
CA LYS A 34 5.65 -20.40 7.60
C LYS A 34 6.05 -19.95 9.00
N PRO A 35 5.21 -20.21 10.03
CA PRO A 35 3.90 -20.88 9.97
C PRO A 35 2.80 -20.02 9.32
N PHE A 36 1.85 -20.65 8.63
CA PHE A 36 0.80 -19.95 7.85
C PHE A 36 -0.09 -19.05 8.70
N LEU A 37 -0.33 -19.42 9.97
CA LEU A 37 -1.11 -18.61 10.90
C LEU A 37 -0.45 -17.25 11.16
N PHE A 38 0.86 -17.26 11.40
CA PHE A 38 1.60 -16.03 11.67
C PHE A 38 1.72 -15.16 10.43
N HIS A 39 2.07 -15.77 9.28
CA HIS A 39 2.09 -15.09 8.00
C HIS A 39 0.73 -14.42 7.70
N GLY A 40 -0.38 -15.17 7.81
CA GLY A 40 -1.72 -14.66 7.57
C GLY A 40 -2.10 -13.51 8.51
N LYS A 41 -1.74 -13.58 9.80
CA LYS A 41 -1.95 -12.48 10.76
C LYS A 41 -1.17 -11.23 10.38
N VAL A 42 0.12 -11.36 10.05
CA VAL A 42 0.97 -10.23 9.63
C VAL A 42 0.39 -9.58 8.38
N MET A 43 -0.01 -10.37 7.39
CA MET A 43 -0.61 -9.86 6.15
C MET A 43 -1.97 -9.20 6.41
N ALA A 44 -2.81 -9.78 7.27
CA ALA A 44 -4.10 -9.19 7.63
C ALA A 44 -3.96 -7.83 8.32
N ILE A 45 -3.05 -7.71 9.29
CA ILE A 45 -2.74 -6.45 9.97
C ILE A 45 -2.21 -5.43 8.97
N SER A 46 -1.28 -5.83 8.09
CA SER A 46 -0.71 -4.95 7.07
C SER A 46 -1.79 -4.43 6.11
N THR A 47 -2.68 -5.30 5.65
CA THR A 47 -3.82 -4.90 4.79
C THR A 47 -4.74 -3.91 5.50
N LEU A 48 -5.07 -4.16 6.78
CA LEU A 48 -5.95 -3.27 7.55
C LEU A 48 -5.32 -1.88 7.77
N VAL A 49 -4.06 -1.84 8.21
CA VAL A 49 -3.32 -0.59 8.41
C VAL A 49 -3.19 0.17 7.09
N ASN A 50 -2.88 -0.53 5.98
CA ASN A 50 -2.82 0.10 4.66
C ASN A 50 -4.19 0.66 4.25
N LEU A 51 -5.28 -0.06 4.48
CA LEU A 51 -6.63 0.41 4.15
C LEU A 51 -7.00 1.67 4.94
N ILE A 52 -6.71 1.70 6.26
CA ILE A 52 -6.91 2.89 7.10
C ILE A 52 -6.12 4.07 6.54
N THR A 53 -4.88 3.82 6.11
CA THR A 53 -3.99 4.85 5.58
C THR A 53 -4.46 5.37 4.22
N ILE A 54 -4.94 4.48 3.35
CA ILE A 54 -5.52 4.85 2.05
C ILE A 54 -6.74 5.75 2.26
N ILE A 55 -7.67 5.33 3.14
CA ILE A 55 -8.91 6.07 3.38
C ILE A 55 -8.66 7.38 4.12
N GLY A 56 -7.78 7.37 5.13
CA GLY A 56 -7.55 8.51 6.01
C GLY A 56 -6.59 9.56 5.45
N VAL A 57 -5.66 9.17 4.56
CA VAL A 57 -4.62 10.08 4.06
C VAL A 57 -4.61 10.14 2.54
N MET A 58 -4.46 9.00 1.86
CA MET A 58 -4.17 9.00 0.42
C MET A 58 -5.36 9.48 -0.42
N ILE A 59 -6.56 8.97 -0.16
CA ILE A 59 -7.78 9.37 -0.88
C ILE A 59 -8.09 10.86 -0.64
N PRO A 60 -8.15 11.37 0.60
CA PRO A 60 -8.35 12.80 0.84
C PRO A 60 -7.30 13.66 0.15
N SER A 61 -6.03 13.27 0.23
CA SER A 61 -4.93 13.99 -0.44
C SER A 61 -5.12 14.01 -1.96
N LEU A 62 -5.56 12.91 -2.57
CA LEU A 62 -5.82 12.83 -4.00
C LEU A 62 -6.99 13.74 -4.40
N ILE A 63 -8.07 13.77 -3.61
CA ILE A 63 -9.25 14.62 -3.87
C ILE A 63 -8.89 16.10 -3.78
N VAL A 64 -8.20 16.51 -2.70
CA VAL A 64 -7.82 17.92 -2.48
C VAL A 64 -6.91 18.43 -3.59
N ASN A 65 -5.99 17.59 -4.08
CA ASN A 65 -5.01 17.98 -5.09
C ASN A 65 -5.43 17.63 -6.53
N TRP A 66 -6.64 17.10 -6.74
CA TRP A 66 -7.09 16.57 -8.03
C TRP A 66 -6.93 17.57 -9.18
N ASN A 67 -7.37 18.81 -8.97
CA ASN A 67 -7.32 19.87 -9.98
C ASN A 67 -5.88 20.30 -10.31
N SER A 68 -4.98 20.26 -9.32
CA SER A 68 -3.56 20.61 -9.48
C SER A 68 -2.80 19.61 -10.36
N PHE A 69 -3.34 18.41 -10.54
CA PHE A 69 -2.73 17.40 -11.40
C PHE A 69 -3.05 17.61 -12.88
N PHE A 70 -4.21 18.16 -13.22
CA PHE A 70 -4.57 18.43 -14.62
C PHE A 70 -4.05 19.78 -15.13
N SER A 71 -3.60 20.66 -14.23
CA SER A 71 -3.02 21.96 -14.60
C SER A 71 -1.54 21.91 -14.96
N LEU A 72 -0.84 20.81 -14.70
CA LEU A 72 0.55 20.59 -15.13
C LEU A 72 0.58 20.08 -16.57
N PRO A 73 1.04 20.87 -17.55
CA PRO A 73 0.92 20.55 -18.97
C PRO A 73 1.90 19.47 -19.45
N THR A 74 2.80 18.96 -18.58
CA THR A 74 3.85 18.02 -18.99
C THR A 74 4.05 16.85 -18.02
N PRO A 75 4.22 15.61 -18.52
CA PRO A 75 4.63 14.46 -17.71
C PRO A 75 6.01 14.70 -17.06
N PRO A 76 6.31 14.06 -15.90
CA PRO A 76 5.74 12.77 -15.47
C PRO A 76 4.74 12.80 -14.30
N GLY A 77 4.43 13.96 -13.69
CA GLY A 77 3.65 14.02 -12.46
C GLY A 77 2.27 13.34 -12.51
N PRO A 78 1.37 13.75 -13.44
CA PRO A 78 0.01 13.19 -13.51
C PRO A 78 -0.02 11.70 -13.88
N SER A 79 0.89 11.26 -14.75
CA SER A 79 0.98 9.84 -15.14
C SER A 79 1.49 8.97 -13.99
N ILE A 80 2.45 9.43 -13.19
CA ILE A 80 2.91 8.72 -11.99
C ILE A 80 1.72 8.49 -11.04
N ILE A 81 0.92 9.52 -10.76
CA ILE A 81 -0.21 9.43 -9.83
C ILE A 81 -1.27 8.46 -10.33
N LEU A 82 -1.64 8.54 -11.61
CA LEU A 82 -2.66 7.66 -12.19
C LEU A 82 -2.20 6.21 -12.18
N ILE A 83 -0.98 5.92 -12.64
CA ILE A 83 -0.44 4.56 -12.67
C ILE A 83 -0.28 4.02 -11.24
N HIS A 84 0.28 4.81 -10.33
CA HIS A 84 0.40 4.46 -8.92
C HIS A 84 -0.97 4.13 -8.29
N SER A 85 -1.97 4.98 -8.51
CA SER A 85 -3.32 4.81 -7.96
C SER A 85 -4.00 3.54 -8.50
N LEU A 86 -3.87 3.27 -9.80
CA LEU A 86 -4.42 2.06 -10.42
C LEU A 86 -3.74 0.79 -9.91
N VAL A 87 -2.41 0.78 -9.86
CA VAL A 87 -1.65 -0.37 -9.34
C VAL A 87 -1.95 -0.58 -7.85
N GLY A 88 -2.02 0.50 -7.08
CA GLY A 88 -2.41 0.50 -5.67
C GLY A 88 -3.80 -0.08 -5.45
N LEU A 89 -4.77 0.28 -6.29
CA LEU A 89 -6.13 -0.24 -6.23
C LEU A 89 -6.18 -1.76 -6.47
N ILE A 90 -5.46 -2.25 -7.48
CA ILE A 90 -5.38 -3.69 -7.77
C ILE A 90 -4.65 -4.43 -6.64
N ALA A 91 -3.56 -3.84 -6.13
CA ALA A 91 -2.80 -4.36 -5.00
C ALA A 91 -3.65 -4.52 -3.73
N ILE A 92 -4.43 -3.51 -3.37
CA ILE A 92 -5.28 -3.56 -2.17
C ILE A 92 -6.47 -4.50 -2.38
N ALA A 93 -7.04 -4.59 -3.58
CA ALA A 93 -8.12 -5.54 -3.88
C ALA A 93 -7.67 -7.00 -3.67
N PHE A 94 -6.48 -7.36 -4.15
CA PHE A 94 -5.93 -8.69 -3.88
C PHE A 94 -5.59 -8.91 -2.40
N ALA A 95 -5.04 -7.89 -1.73
CA ALA A 95 -4.72 -7.99 -0.31
C ALA A 95 -5.98 -8.22 0.53
N ILE A 96 -7.07 -7.50 0.24
CA ILE A 96 -8.38 -7.71 0.87
C ILE A 96 -8.87 -9.13 0.58
N LEU A 97 -8.85 -9.59 -0.68
CA LEU A 97 -9.28 -10.94 -1.05
C LEU A 97 -8.54 -12.02 -0.24
N PHE A 98 -7.21 -11.93 -0.13
CA PHE A 98 -6.41 -12.92 0.60
C PHE A 98 -6.61 -12.83 2.11
N THR A 99 -6.70 -11.62 2.67
CA THR A 99 -7.01 -11.40 4.08
C THR A 99 -8.40 -11.96 4.41
N SER A 100 -9.42 -11.71 3.60
CA SER A 100 -10.77 -12.24 3.80
C SER A 100 -10.78 -13.77 3.79
N ARG A 101 -10.10 -14.40 2.83
CA ARG A 101 -9.98 -15.88 2.78
C ARG A 101 -9.28 -16.43 4.03
N PHE A 102 -8.20 -15.79 4.47
CA PHE A 102 -7.51 -16.18 5.69
C PHE A 102 -8.40 -16.07 6.93
N LEU A 103 -9.11 -14.95 7.09
CA LEU A 103 -9.99 -14.72 8.24
C LEU A 103 -11.20 -15.68 8.25
N LEU A 104 -11.77 -15.97 7.08
CA LEU A 104 -12.84 -16.96 6.94
C LEU A 104 -12.35 -18.38 7.28
N ALA A 105 -11.19 -18.78 6.77
CA ALA A 105 -10.60 -20.08 7.10
C ALA A 105 -10.31 -20.20 8.60
N LEU A 106 -9.80 -19.14 9.22
CA LEU A 106 -9.57 -19.08 10.66
C LEU A 106 -10.87 -19.22 11.46
N LYS A 107 -11.94 -18.54 11.03
CA LYS A 107 -13.27 -18.60 11.68
C LYS A 107 -13.89 -20.00 11.57
N ASN A 108 -13.74 -20.65 10.42
CA ASN A 108 -14.34 -21.97 10.16
C ASN A 108 -13.46 -23.14 10.61
N SER A 109 -12.28 -22.89 11.18
CA SER A 109 -11.28 -23.92 11.49
C SER A 109 -10.87 -24.76 10.26
N GLU A 110 -10.93 -24.15 9.08
CA GLU A 110 -10.52 -24.76 7.81
C GLU A 110 -8.99 -24.63 7.61
N PRO A 111 -8.40 -25.43 6.69
CA PRO A 111 -7.01 -25.26 6.31
C PRO A 111 -6.71 -23.81 5.89
N LEU A 112 -5.65 -23.23 6.45
CA LEU A 112 -5.29 -21.83 6.22
C LEU A 112 -4.84 -21.62 4.76
N LEU A 113 -5.77 -21.18 3.92
CA LEU A 113 -5.57 -20.92 2.50
C LEU A 113 -5.61 -19.41 2.23
N CYS A 114 -4.44 -18.80 2.06
CA CYS A 114 -4.35 -17.38 1.72
C CYS A 114 -4.44 -17.13 0.19
N GLY A 115 -4.17 -18.14 -0.65
CA GLY A 115 -4.18 -18.01 -2.12
C GLY A 115 -3.21 -18.96 -2.82
N LYS A 116 -3.10 -18.85 -4.16
CA LYS A 116 -2.10 -19.59 -4.94
C LYS A 116 -0.75 -18.85 -4.85
N ARG A 117 0.36 -19.59 -4.85
CA ARG A 117 1.73 -19.01 -4.78
C ARG A 117 1.97 -17.93 -5.84
N ARG A 118 1.52 -18.14 -7.08
CA ARG A 118 1.67 -17.17 -8.17
C ARG A 118 0.93 -15.86 -7.89
N THR A 119 -0.32 -15.94 -7.41
CA THR A 119 -1.14 -14.75 -7.16
C THR A 119 -0.59 -13.94 -5.98
N MET A 120 -0.07 -14.61 -4.94
CA MET A 120 0.60 -13.90 -3.83
C MET A 120 1.84 -13.14 -4.28
N TRP A 121 2.66 -13.75 -5.15
CA TRP A 121 3.83 -13.06 -5.71
C TRP A 121 3.45 -11.86 -6.56
N VAL A 122 2.42 -12.01 -7.41
CA VAL A 122 1.88 -10.88 -8.18
C VAL A 122 1.45 -9.75 -7.24
N THR A 123 0.70 -10.05 -6.19
CA THR A 123 0.28 -9.04 -5.20
C THR A 123 1.47 -8.39 -4.49
N ALA A 124 2.48 -9.16 -4.10
CA ALA A 124 3.69 -8.61 -3.50
C ALA A 124 4.43 -7.65 -4.45
N ILE A 125 4.55 -8.02 -5.73
CA ILE A 125 5.16 -7.16 -6.76
C ILE A 125 4.35 -5.88 -6.95
N LEU A 126 3.01 -5.99 -7.02
CA LEU A 126 2.13 -4.82 -7.15
C LEU A 126 2.24 -3.90 -5.92
N TRP A 127 2.37 -4.45 -4.71
CA TRP A 127 2.61 -3.66 -3.50
C TRP A 127 3.95 -2.92 -3.54
N LEU A 128 5.03 -3.61 -3.94
CA LEU A 128 6.36 -2.99 -4.09
C LEU A 128 6.36 -1.90 -5.16
N TYR A 129 5.72 -2.16 -6.30
CA TYR A 129 5.57 -1.18 -7.36
C TYR A 129 4.76 0.03 -6.89
N SER A 130 3.63 -0.21 -6.22
CA SER A 130 2.80 0.86 -5.64
C SER A 130 3.62 1.70 -4.66
N PHE A 131 4.35 1.08 -3.73
CA PHE A 131 5.22 1.82 -2.82
C PHE A 131 6.28 2.66 -3.55
N GLY A 132 6.93 2.11 -4.58
CA GLY A 132 7.87 2.85 -5.40
C GLY A 132 7.24 4.07 -6.08
N GLY A 133 6.01 3.94 -6.58
CA GLY A 133 5.23 5.06 -7.13
C GLY A 133 4.89 6.12 -6.09
N GLY A 134 4.52 5.72 -4.88
CA GLY A 134 4.25 6.64 -3.76
C GLY A 134 5.49 7.38 -3.30
N LEU A 135 6.64 6.70 -3.25
CA LEU A 135 7.93 7.32 -2.94
C LEU A 135 8.35 8.31 -4.03
N ALA A 136 8.19 7.94 -5.31
CA ALA A 136 8.45 8.85 -6.42
C ALA A 136 7.56 10.09 -6.32
N PHE A 137 6.26 9.93 -6.04
CA PHE A 137 5.35 11.06 -5.80
C PHE A 137 5.84 11.95 -4.65
N TYR A 138 6.25 11.37 -3.53
CA TYR A 138 6.76 12.14 -2.39
C TYR A 138 7.98 12.98 -2.79
N ILE A 139 8.95 12.37 -3.46
CA ILE A 139 10.18 13.05 -3.90
C ILE A 139 9.85 14.15 -4.91
N PHE A 140 9.02 13.89 -5.92
CA PHE A 140 8.76 14.87 -6.99
C PHE A 140 7.98 16.11 -6.53
N TYR A 141 7.12 15.98 -5.52
CA TYR A 141 6.21 17.05 -5.12
C TYR A 141 6.58 17.75 -3.81
N TYR A 142 7.38 17.12 -2.95
CA TYR A 142 7.67 17.65 -1.60
C TYR A 142 9.16 17.85 -1.28
N LEU A 143 10.06 17.30 -2.11
CA LEU A 143 11.51 17.54 -2.03
C LEU A 143 11.99 18.30 -3.28
#